data_AF-A0A2G1WKE8-F1
#
_entry.id   AF-A0A2G1WKE8-F1
#
_cell.length_a   1.000
_cell.length_b   1.000
_cell.length_c   1.000
_cell.angle_alpha   90.00
_cell.angle_beta   90.00
_cell.angle_gamma   90.00
#
_symmetry.space_group_name_H-M   'P 1'
#
loop_
_entity.id
_entity.type
_entity.pdbx_description
1 polymer ?
#
loop_
_entity_poly.entity_id
_entity_poly.type
_entity_poly.pdbx_seq_one_letter_code
_entity_poly.pdbx_strand_id
1 'polypeptide(L)'
;MTDAPVLGGSLGVWLAIVLIGLATYGFRLSFIHLFGRIDEVPPRIKRPLRYVPPAVLAALVLPKLLTIRPSVVATVADERLIAGAVAGVIAWRTENVMATIAGGMVTLWLFRVVVFA
;
A
#
# COMPACT_ATOMS: atom_id res chain seq x y z
N MET A 1 3.75 -7.88 -25.91
CA MET A 1 4.52 -9.14 -25.92
C MET A 1 5.98 -8.75 -25.98
N THR A 2 6.59 -8.53 -24.81
CA THR A 2 8.00 -8.13 -24.69
C THR A 2 8.80 -9.40 -24.44
N ASP A 3 9.57 -9.80 -25.44
CA ASP A 3 10.55 -10.88 -25.36
C ASP A 3 11.71 -10.44 -24.46
N ALA A 4 11.49 -10.47 -23.15
CA ALA A 4 12.59 -10.48 -22.21
C ALA A 4 13.29 -11.84 -22.39
N PRO A 5 14.63 -11.89 -22.53
CA PRO A 5 15.34 -13.14 -22.61
C PRO A 5 15.14 -13.88 -21.29
N VAL A 6 14.18 -14.81 -21.27
CA VAL A 6 14.03 -15.80 -20.21
C VAL A 6 15.23 -16.73 -20.37
N LEU A 7 16.38 -16.31 -19.84
CA LEU A 7 17.55 -17.16 -19.68
C LEU A 7 17.08 -18.40 -18.91
N GLY A 8 16.75 -19.48 -19.63
CA GLY A 8 16.18 -20.77 -19.20
C GLY A 8 15.31 -20.73 -17.95
N GLY A 9 14.00 -21.02 -18.03
CA GLY A 9 13.02 -20.81 -16.94
C GLY A 9 13.42 -21.21 -15.50
N SER A 10 14.40 -22.10 -15.29
CA SER A 10 15.04 -22.36 -14.00
C SER A 10 16.14 -21.35 -13.61
N LEU A 11 17.06 -21.02 -14.52
CA LEU A 11 18.19 -20.12 -14.30
C LEU A 11 17.73 -18.70 -13.99
N GLY A 12 16.71 -18.21 -14.70
CA GLY A 12 16.07 -16.92 -14.42
C GLY A 12 15.44 -16.85 -13.02
N VAL A 13 14.81 -17.94 -12.55
CA VAL A 13 14.23 -18.00 -11.19
C VAL A 13 15.33 -18.01 -10.13
N TRP A 14 16.40 -18.78 -10.33
CA TRP A 14 17.54 -18.77 -9.43
C TRP A 14 18.20 -17.40 -9.34
N LEU A 15 18.39 -16.73 -10.49
CA LEU A 15 18.94 -15.38 -10.54
C LEU A 15 18.02 -14.39 -9.81
N ALA A 16 16.70 -14.48 -10.00
CA ALA A 16 15.72 -13.65 -9.29
C ALA A 16 15.75 -13.89 -7.77
N ILE A 17 15.82 -15.15 -7.33
CA ILE A 17 15.92 -15.51 -5.90
C ILE A 17 17.20 -14.91 -5.29
N VAL A 18 18.34 -15.08 -5.95
CA VAL A 18 19.61 -14.53 -5.47
C VAL A 18 19.59 -13.00 -5.46
N LEU A 19 19.05 -12.35 -6.50
CA LEU A 19 18.92 -10.89 -6.57
C LEU A 19 18.02 -10.34 -5.46
N ILE A 20 16.81 -10.92 -5.29
CA ILE A 20 15.87 -10.51 -4.25
C ILE A 20 16.44 -10.78 -2.86
N GLY A 21 17.09 -11.93 -2.67
CA GLY A 21 17.77 -12.30 -1.44
C GLY A 21 18.86 -11.29 -1.09
N LEU A 22 19.76 -11.01 -2.03
CA LEU A 22 20.86 -10.06 -1.85
C LEU A 22 20.35 -8.63 -1.63
N ALA A 23 19.32 -8.20 -2.35
CA ALA A 23 18.69 -6.89 -2.15
C ALA A 23 18.08 -6.78 -0.75
N THR A 24 17.29 -7.78 -0.33
CA THR A 24 16.65 -7.80 0.99
C THR A 24 17.68 -7.80 2.11
N TYR A 25 18.69 -8.67 2.00
CA TYR A 25 19.77 -8.76 2.98
C TYR A 25 20.65 -7.51 2.97
N GLY A 26 20.89 -6.92 1.81
CA GLY A 26 21.61 -5.67 1.62
C GLY A 26 20.90 -4.51 2.32
N PHE A 27 19.60 -4.35 2.12
CA PHE A 27 18.81 -3.35 2.87
C PHE A 27 18.87 -3.60 4.38
N ARG A 28 18.75 -4.87 4.81
CA ARG A 28 18.80 -5.24 6.23
C ARG A 28 20.18 -4.95 6.85
N LEU A 29 21.26 -5.30 6.15
CA LEU A 29 22.64 -5.05 6.56
C LEU A 29 23.00 -3.57 6.51
N SER A 30 22.50 -2.80 5.55
CA SER A 30 22.69 -1.35 5.51
C SER A 30 22.15 -0.68 6.78
N PHE A 31 21.00 -1.12 7.30
CA PHE A 31 20.52 -0.62 8.60
C PHE A 31 21.45 -1.01 9.75
N ILE A 32 21.87 -2.28 9.84
CA ILE A 32 22.73 -2.77 10.94
C ILE A 32 24.13 -2.12 10.90
N HIS A 33 24.73 -1.99 9.73
CA HIS A 33 26.05 -1.36 9.54
C HIS A 33 25.99 0.16 9.81
N LEU A 34 24.87 0.81 9.48
CA LEU A 34 24.63 2.22 9.81
C LEU A 34 24.45 2.44 11.32
N PHE A 35 23.81 1.50 12.03
CA PHE A 35 23.69 1.50 13.49
C PHE A 35 25.04 1.24 14.21
N GLY A 36 25.97 0.53 13.58
CA GLY A 36 27.30 0.25 14.16
C GLY A 36 28.33 1.38 14.04
N ARG A 37 28.02 2.47 13.32
CA ARG A 37 28.97 3.60 13.09
C ARG A 37 28.43 4.96 13.53
N ILE A 38 27.14 5.04 13.88
CA ILE A 38 26.47 6.29 14.25
C ILE A 38 25.68 6.01 15.53
N ASP A 39 26.32 6.20 16.69
CA ASP A 39 25.71 6.00 18.01
C ASP A 39 24.44 6.85 18.23
N GLU A 40 24.21 7.90 17.42
CA GLU A 40 22.99 8.70 17.43
C GLU A 40 22.48 9.01 16.01
N VAL A 41 21.47 8.25 15.56
CA VAL A 41 20.74 8.57 14.31
C VAL A 41 20.18 9.99 14.41
N PRO A 42 20.56 10.93 13.52
CA PRO A 42 20.09 12.31 13.58
C PRO A 42 18.56 12.39 13.64
N PRO A 43 17.97 13.20 14.53
CA PRO A 43 16.51 13.26 14.72
C PRO A 43 15.75 13.66 13.45
N ARG A 44 16.42 14.31 12.50
CA ARG A 44 15.87 14.67 11.17
C ARG A 44 15.58 13.44 10.29
N ILE A 45 16.32 12.35 10.47
CA ILE A 45 16.14 11.11 9.69
C ILE A 45 15.19 10.16 10.44
N LYS A 46 15.28 10.07 11.77
CA LYS A 46 14.43 9.17 12.59
C LYS A 46 12.93 9.50 12.51
N ARG A 47 12.57 10.79 12.40
CA ARG A 47 11.17 11.25 12.28
C ARG A 47 10.46 10.70 11.03
N PRO A 48 10.96 10.89 9.79
CA PRO A 48 10.31 10.36 8.60
C PRO A 48 10.26 8.83 8.56
N LEU A 49 11.27 8.13 9.10
CA LEU A 49 11.26 6.66 9.15
C LEU A 49 10.06 6.07 9.94
N ARG A 50 9.59 6.75 10.99
CA ARG A 50 8.41 6.32 11.76
C ARG A 50 7.12 6.37 10.94
N TYR A 51 7.06 7.19 9.88
CA TYR A 51 5.90 7.31 8.99
C TYR A 51 5.95 6.37 7.80
N VAL A 52 7.04 5.61 7.61
CA VAL A 52 7.15 4.66 6.49
C VAL A 52 6.06 3.58 6.57
N PRO A 53 5.84 2.88 7.69
CA PRO A 53 4.79 1.85 7.76
C PRO A 53 3.38 2.36 7.39
N PRO A 54 2.84 3.46 7.97
CA PRO A 54 1.52 3.96 7.58
C PRO A 54 1.49 4.52 6.15
N ALA A 55 2.58 5.12 5.66
CA ALA A 55 2.64 5.61 4.28
C ALA A 55 2.59 4.47 3.25
N VAL A 56 3.29 3.36 3.52
CA VAL A 56 3.25 2.16 2.68
C VAL A 56 1.84 1.55 2.67
N LEU A 57 1.18 1.45 3.84
CA LEU A 57 -0.20 0.98 3.90
C LEU A 57 -1.14 1.87 3.07
N ALA A 58 -1.01 3.19 3.18
CA ALA A 58 -1.77 4.13 2.36
C ALA A 58 -1.50 3.92 0.86
N ALA A 59 -0.23 3.78 0.45
CA ALA A 59 0.15 3.54 -0.93
C ALA A 59 -0.37 2.19 -1.49
N LEU A 60 -0.50 1.16 -0.66
CA LEU A 60 -1.06 -0.14 -1.05
C LEU A 60 -2.59 -0.11 -1.21
N VAL A 61 -3.27 0.67 -0.37
CA VAL A 61 -4.74 0.77 -0.38
C VAL A 61 -5.23 1.72 -1.46
N LEU A 62 -4.52 2.84 -1.67
CA LEU A 62 -4.87 3.89 -2.63
C LEU A 62 -5.22 3.39 -4.05
N PRO A 63 -4.42 2.53 -4.72
CA PRO A 63 -4.75 2.03 -6.07
C PRO A 63 -5.97 1.10 -6.07
N LYS A 64 -6.32 0.48 -4.94
CA LYS A 64 -7.55 -0.31 -4.83
C LYS A 64 -8.80 0.55 -4.67
N LEU A 65 -8.64 1.77 -4.13
CA LEU A 65 -9.71 2.75 -3.99
C LEU A 65 -9.89 3.58 -5.27
N LEU A 66 -8.80 4.01 -5.89
CA LEU A 66 -8.80 4.80 -7.12
C LEU A 66 -8.81 3.88 -8.35
N THR A 67 -10.01 3.50 -8.80
CA THR A 67 -10.18 2.83 -10.09
C THR A 67 -10.35 3.90 -11.18
N ILE A 68 -9.29 4.18 -11.95
CA ILE A 68 -9.36 5.14 -13.06
C ILE A 68 -10.25 4.54 -14.16
N ARG A 69 -11.49 5.05 -14.29
CA ARG A 69 -12.43 4.67 -15.35
C ARG A 69 -12.34 5.64 -16.54
N PRO A 70 -12.90 5.28 -17.72
CA PRO A 70 -12.81 6.10 -18.93
C PRO A 70 -13.41 7.51 -18.83
N SER A 71 -14.26 7.78 -17.83
CA SER A 71 -14.81 9.11 -17.59
C SER A 71 -14.61 9.56 -16.13
N VAL A 72 -14.36 10.85 -15.94
CA VAL A 72 -14.20 11.49 -14.63
C VAL A 72 -15.46 11.32 -13.78
N VAL A 73 -16.64 11.38 -14.41
CA VAL A 73 -17.93 11.18 -13.75
C VAL A 73 -18.10 9.73 -13.26
N ALA A 74 -17.70 8.74 -14.06
CA ALA A 74 -17.74 7.33 -13.65
C ALA A 74 -16.68 6.97 -12.60
N THR A 75 -15.59 7.73 -12.52
CA THR A 75 -14.53 7.55 -11.51
C THR A 75 -14.94 8.16 -10.16
N VAL A 76 -15.61 9.31 -10.18
CA VAL A 76 -16.11 9.98 -8.96
C VAL A 76 -17.37 9.31 -8.40
N ALA A 77 -18.22 8.77 -9.27
CA ALA A 77 -19.39 7.98 -8.86
C ALA A 77 -19.04 6.51 -8.51
N ASP A 78 -17.77 6.13 -8.50
CA ASP A 78 -17.38 4.76 -8.15
C ASP A 78 -17.61 4.52 -6.66
N GLU A 79 -18.45 3.53 -6.36
CA GLU A 79 -18.88 3.11 -5.03
C GLU A 79 -17.70 2.92 -4.07
N ARG A 80 -16.54 2.49 -4.59
CA ARG A 80 -15.33 2.24 -3.82
C ARG A 80 -14.66 3.52 -3.34
N LEU A 81 -14.71 4.59 -4.13
CA LEU A 81 -14.13 5.88 -3.77
C LEU A 81 -14.94 6.51 -2.62
N ILE A 82 -16.27 6.50 -2.76
CA ILE A 82 -17.19 7.04 -1.76
C ILE A 82 -17.11 6.23 -0.46
N ALA A 83 -17.14 4.89 -0.54
CA ALA A 83 -16.98 4.03 0.64
C ALA A 83 -15.62 4.22 1.31
N GLY A 84 -14.53 4.39 0.54
CA GLY A 84 -13.20 4.70 1.04
C GLY A 84 -13.12 6.06 1.76
N ALA A 85 -13.76 7.09 1.21
CA ALA A 85 -13.81 8.42 1.81
C ALA A 85 -14.59 8.40 3.14
N VAL A 86 -15.76 7.75 3.17
CA VAL A 86 -16.56 7.59 4.39
C VAL A 86 -15.79 6.79 5.44
N ALA A 87 -15.13 5.69 5.05
CA ALA A 87 -14.26 4.94 5.97
C ALA A 87 -13.13 5.83 6.52
N GLY A 88 -12.52 6.68 5.70
CA GLY A 88 -11.51 7.64 6.15
C GLY A 88 -12.02 8.65 7.18
N VAL A 89 -13.23 9.20 6.97
CA VAL A 89 -13.88 10.11 7.93
C VAL A 89 -14.18 9.39 9.24
N ILE A 90 -14.68 8.15 9.18
CA ILE A 90 -14.98 7.35 10.37
C ILE A 90 -13.69 7.04 11.13
N ALA A 91 -12.62 6.66 10.42
CA ALA A 91 -11.31 6.39 11.01
C ALA A 91 -10.77 7.61 11.76
N TRP A 92 -10.88 8.80 11.16
CA TRP A 92 -10.44 10.05 11.78
C TRP A 92 -11.28 10.44 13.00
N ARG A 93 -12.58 10.13 12.99
CA ARG A 93 -13.49 10.48 14.10
C ARG A 93 -13.44 9.50 15.28
N THR A 94 -13.36 8.20 14.98
CA THR A 94 -13.53 7.15 15.99
C THR A 94 -12.21 6.58 16.51
N GLU A 95 -11.09 6.80 15.79
CA GLU A 95 -9.78 6.19 16.06
C GLU A 95 -9.86 4.66 16.28
N ASN A 96 -10.94 4.02 15.79
CA ASN A 96 -11.26 2.62 16.03
C ASN A 96 -11.32 1.85 14.71
N VAL A 97 -10.44 0.86 14.60
CA VAL A 97 -10.31 0.01 13.41
C VAL A 97 -11.59 -0.76 13.12
N MET A 98 -12.28 -1.27 14.15
CA MET A 98 -13.55 -2.00 13.95
C MET A 98 -14.67 -1.10 13.44
N ALA A 99 -14.79 0.12 13.99
CA ALA A 99 -15.78 1.09 13.52
C ALA A 99 -15.51 1.49 12.06
N THR A 100 -14.24 1.62 11.68
CA THR A 100 -13.81 1.96 10.32
C THR A 100 -14.19 0.86 9.33
N ILE A 101 -13.90 -0.40 9.68
CA ILE A 101 -14.21 -1.57 8.84
C ILE A 101 -15.73 -1.73 8.70
N ALA A 102 -16.46 -1.67 9.82
CA ALA A 102 -17.92 -1.81 9.82
C ALA A 102 -18.59 -0.69 9.01
N GLY A 103 -18.21 0.57 9.24
CA GLY A 103 -18.76 1.71 8.51
C GLY A 103 -18.45 1.67 7.01
N GLY A 104 -17.22 1.31 6.64
CA GLY A 104 -16.82 1.11 5.25
C GLY A 104 -17.61 -0.01 4.57
N MET A 105 -17.75 -1.17 5.22
CA MET A 105 -18.56 -2.28 4.70
C MET A 105 -20.03 -1.91 4.55
N VAL A 106 -20.64 -1.27 5.56
CA VAL A 106 -22.04 -0.86 5.52
C VAL A 106 -22.27 0.13 4.37
N THR A 107 -21.38 1.11 4.20
CA THR A 107 -21.48 2.09 3.11
C THR A 107 -21.38 1.42 1.74
N LEU A 108 -20.42 0.50 1.57
CA LEU A 108 -20.24 -0.24 0.32
C LEU A 108 -21.46 -1.12 0.03
N TRP A 109 -21.98 -1.83 1.02
CA TRP A 109 -23.19 -2.65 0.88
C TRP A 109 -24.41 -1.81 0.53
N LEU A 110 -24.59 -0.66 1.17
CA LEU A 110 -25.71 0.24 0.91
C LEU A 110 -25.67 0.73 -0.55
N PHE A 111 -24.49 1.17 -1.02
CA PHE A 111 -24.30 1.62 -2.40
C PHE A 111 -24.52 0.47 -3.38
N ARG A 112 -23.95 -0.71 -3.13
CA ARG A 112 -24.14 -1.88 -3.99
C ARG A 112 -25.61 -2.27 -4.10
N VAL A 113 -26.36 -2.29 -2.99
CA VAL A 113 -27.78 -2.67 -3.01
C VAL A 113 -28.63 -1.61 -3.70
N VAL A 114 -28.34 -0.32 -3.51
CA VAL A 114 -29.13 0.79 -4.10
C VAL A 114 -28.82 0.99 -5.59
N VAL A 115 -27.61 0.67 -6.06
CA VAL A 115 -27.22 0.83 -7.48
C VAL A 115 -27.55 -0.41 -8.33
N PHE A 116 -27.62 -1.60 -7.73
CA PHE A 116 -28.00 -2.86 -8.42
C PHE A 116 -29.46 -3.29 -8.23
N ALA A 117 -30.30 -2.51 -7.54
CA ALA A 117 -31.75 -2.72 -7.44
C ALA A 117 -32.49 -1.75 -8.35
#